data_AF-A0A1X1WZH9-F1
#
_entry.id   AF-A0A1X1WZH9-F1
#
_cell.length_a   1.000
_cell.length_b   1.000
_cell.length_c   1.000
_cell.angle_alpha   90.00
_cell.angle_beta   90.00
_cell.angle_gamma   90.00
#
_symmetry.space_group_name_H-M   'P 1'
#
loop_
_entity.id
_entity.type
_entity.pdbx_description
1 polymer ?
#
loop_
_entity_poly.entity_id
_entity_poly.type
_entity_poly.pdbx_seq_one_letter_code
_entity_poly.pdbx_strand_id
1 'polypeptide(L)'
;MKMMLAVLTAASIIPTAACADPPTESEQYGIDTVGRSAAARLKDNRGMKVRDACQAEVSGLPKDLLAKYNVDEVVRGCVSRNSGEG
;
A
#
# COMPACT_ATOMS: atom_id res chain seq x y z
N MET A 1 -34.09 -8.02 44.32
CA MET A 1 -33.22 -7.14 43.49
C MET A 1 -31.87 -7.82 43.41
N LYS A 2 -31.61 -8.70 42.43
CA LYS A 2 -31.26 -8.44 41.02
C LYS A 2 -29.89 -7.76 40.87
N MET A 3 -28.90 -8.64 40.71
CA MET A 3 -27.68 -8.54 39.89
C MET A 3 -26.71 -7.39 40.16
N MET A 4 -25.56 -7.71 40.77
CA MET A 4 -24.27 -7.14 40.35
C MET A 4 -23.13 -8.09 40.75
N LEU A 5 -22.46 -8.66 39.76
CA LEU A 5 -21.01 -8.86 39.75
C LEU A 5 -20.61 -9.20 38.32
N ALA A 6 -20.37 -8.13 37.56
CA ALA A 6 -19.81 -8.18 36.23
C ALA A 6 -18.37 -8.70 36.33
N VAL A 7 -18.18 -9.97 35.98
CA VAL A 7 -16.88 -10.49 35.60
C VAL A 7 -16.85 -10.47 34.07
N LEU A 8 -16.30 -9.42 33.50
CA LEU A 8 -15.78 -9.44 32.14
C LEU A 8 -14.30 -9.08 32.18
N THR A 9 -13.49 -10.08 32.49
CA THR A 9 -12.11 -10.18 32.03
C THR A 9 -12.13 -10.71 30.60
N ALA A 10 -12.03 -9.82 29.62
CA ALA A 10 -11.61 -10.15 28.25
C ALA A 10 -11.14 -8.82 27.63
N ALA A 11 -9.85 -8.55 27.70
CA ALA A 11 -8.87 -8.93 26.67
C ALA A 11 -8.82 -7.89 25.54
N SER A 12 -7.58 -7.63 25.15
CA SER A 12 -7.20 -6.96 23.90
C SER A 12 -7.29 -5.44 23.92
N ILE A 13 -6.32 -4.84 24.60
CA ILE A 13 -5.73 -3.58 24.15
C ILE A 13 -5.11 -3.91 22.78
N ILE A 14 -5.90 -3.79 21.71
CA ILE A 14 -5.41 -3.91 20.35
C ILE A 14 -4.40 -2.78 20.23
N PRO A 15 -3.10 -3.05 19.98
CA PRO A 15 -2.19 -1.98 19.64
C PRO A 15 -2.84 -1.25 18.48
N THR A 16 -2.78 0.06 18.43
CA THR A 16 -3.14 0.83 17.24
C THR A 16 -2.30 0.28 16.10
N ALA A 17 -2.80 -0.78 15.44
CA ALA A 17 -2.45 -1.13 14.09
C ALA A 17 -2.60 0.20 13.39
N ALA A 18 -1.47 0.70 12.89
CA ALA A 18 -1.48 1.76 11.93
C ALA A 18 -2.40 1.27 10.82
N CYS A 19 -3.69 1.59 10.94
CA CYS A 19 -4.60 1.62 9.83
C CYS A 19 -4.01 2.72 8.97
N ALA A 20 -3.02 2.34 8.15
CA ALA A 20 -2.78 3.06 6.92
C ALA A 20 -4.17 3.14 6.29
N ASP A 21 -4.74 4.34 6.24
CA ASP A 21 -6.00 4.57 5.57
C ASP A 21 -5.95 3.82 4.25
N PRO A 22 -6.99 3.05 3.90
CA PRO A 22 -6.98 2.32 2.65
C PRO A 22 -6.66 3.32 1.53
N PRO A 23 -5.79 2.95 0.57
CA PRO A 23 -5.39 3.87 -0.48
C PRO A 23 -6.65 4.42 -1.14
N THR A 24 -6.72 5.74 -1.28
CA THR A 24 -7.82 6.40 -1.97
C THR A 24 -7.96 5.82 -3.38
N GLU A 25 -9.14 5.93 -4.02
CA GLU A 25 -9.33 5.42 -5.38
C GLU A 25 -8.27 5.96 -6.36
N SER A 26 -7.86 7.20 -6.12
CA SER A 26 -6.75 7.90 -6.76
C SER A 26 -5.40 7.17 -6.58
N GLU A 27 -5.05 6.79 -5.36
CA GLU A 27 -3.83 6.03 -5.05
C GLU A 27 -3.91 4.59 -5.57
N GLN A 28 -5.08 3.95 -5.51
CA GLN A 28 -5.31 2.63 -6.06
C GLN A 28 -5.11 2.60 -7.59
N TYR A 29 -5.54 3.64 -8.29
CA TYR A 29 -5.27 3.84 -9.72
C TYR A 29 -3.77 4.03 -9.99
N GLY A 30 -3.09 4.80 -9.14
CA GLY A 30 -1.63 4.95 -9.17
C GLY A 30 -0.92 3.61 -8.99
N ILE A 31 -1.31 2.83 -7.98
CA ILE A 31 -0.77 1.48 -7.70
C ILE A 31 -1.04 0.53 -8.87
N ASP A 32 -2.22 0.59 -9.49
CA ASP A 32 -2.52 -0.29 -10.62
C ASP A 32 -1.68 0.05 -11.84
N THR A 33 -1.60 1.33 -12.19
CA THR A 33 -0.87 1.84 -13.35
C THR A 33 0.63 1.63 -13.20
N VAL A 34 1.20 2.12 -12.09
CA VAL A 34 2.63 1.97 -11.76
C VAL A 34 2.96 0.49 -11.58
N GLY A 35 2.09 -0.27 -10.91
CA GLY A 35 2.27 -1.69 -10.68
C GLY A 35 2.39 -2.50 -11.97
N ARG A 36 1.54 -2.23 -12.97
CA ARG A 36 1.62 -2.89 -14.28
C ARG A 36 2.86 -2.49 -15.06
N SER A 37 3.21 -1.20 -15.07
CA SER A 37 4.41 -0.74 -15.78
C SER A 37 5.69 -1.28 -15.13
N ALA A 38 5.76 -1.28 -13.80
CA ALA A 38 6.87 -1.87 -13.06
C ALA A 38 6.96 -3.37 -13.31
N ALA A 39 5.84 -4.11 -13.34
CA ALA A 39 5.83 -5.53 -13.70
C ALA A 39 6.42 -5.79 -15.09
N ALA A 40 6.07 -4.95 -16.07
CA ALA A 40 6.61 -5.04 -17.43
C ALA A 40 8.14 -4.80 -17.45
N ARG A 41 8.62 -3.80 -16.71
CA ARG A 41 10.05 -3.51 -16.54
C ARG A 41 10.82 -4.66 -15.87
N LEU A 42 10.26 -5.24 -14.82
CA LEU A 42 10.86 -6.37 -14.10
C LEU A 42 10.89 -7.64 -14.95
N LYS A 43 9.90 -7.82 -15.84
CA LYS A 43 9.88 -8.92 -16.80
C LYS A 43 10.97 -8.78 -17.87
N ASP A 44 11.20 -7.56 -18.35
CA ASP A 44 12.27 -7.24 -19.29
C ASP A 44 13.66 -7.33 -18.64
N ASN A 45 13.78 -6.87 -17.39
CA ASN A 45 15.03 -6.82 -16.66
C ASN A 45 14.92 -7.50 -15.28
N ARG A 46 15.08 -8.83 -15.26
CA ARG A 46 14.94 -9.65 -14.03
C ARG A 46 15.96 -9.35 -12.92
N GLY A 47 17.02 -8.59 -13.21
CA GLY A 47 17.99 -8.14 -12.21
C GLY A 47 17.57 -6.86 -11.48
N MET A 48 16.50 -6.20 -11.94
CA MET A 48 16.02 -4.94 -11.38
C MET A 48 15.25 -5.18 -10.07
N LYS A 49 15.47 -4.31 -9.08
CA LYS A 49 14.72 -4.37 -7.82
C LYS A 49 13.30 -3.85 -8.04
N VAL A 50 12.31 -4.56 -7.48
CA VAL A 50 10.89 -4.19 -7.57
C VAL A 50 10.65 -2.74 -7.12
N ARG A 51 11.25 -2.35 -6.00
CA ARG A 51 11.13 -0.98 -5.46
C ARG A 51 11.68 0.08 -6.41
N ASP A 52 12.78 -0.21 -7.10
CA ASP A 52 13.44 0.71 -8.04
C ASP A 52 12.56 0.91 -9.28
N ALA A 53 12.02 -0.20 -9.82
CA ALA A 53 11.06 -0.15 -10.92
C ALA A 53 9.80 0.65 -10.55
N CYS A 54 9.19 0.37 -9.39
CA CYS A 54 8.04 1.12 -8.89
C CYS A 54 8.34 2.61 -8.70
N GLN A 55 9.50 2.95 -8.12
CA GLN A 55 9.90 4.33 -7.86
C GLN A 55 10.17 5.10 -9.16
N ALA A 56 10.78 4.47 -10.15
CA ALA A 56 11.00 5.04 -11.48
C ALA A 56 9.67 5.34 -12.19
N GLU A 57 8.73 4.40 -12.13
CA GLU A 57 7.41 4.55 -12.77
C GLU A 57 6.55 5.62 -12.05
N VAL A 58 6.58 5.69 -10.72
CA VAL A 58 5.93 6.80 -9.98
C VAL A 58 6.58 8.13 -10.32
N SER A 59 7.91 8.20 -10.37
CA SER A 59 8.63 9.45 -10.71
C SER A 59 8.35 9.92 -12.14
N GLY A 60 7.95 9.01 -13.03
CA GLY A 60 7.52 9.31 -14.39
C GLY A 60 6.09 9.85 -14.50
N LEU A 61 5.29 9.82 -13.43
CA LEU A 61 3.94 10.36 -13.43
C LEU A 61 3.95 11.89 -13.55
N PRO A 62 2.94 12.49 -14.21
CA PRO A 62 2.80 13.93 -14.28
C PRO A 62 2.65 14.53 -12.88
N LYS A 63 3.28 15.69 -12.66
CA LYS A 63 3.34 16.37 -11.34
C LYS A 63 1.95 16.66 -10.74
N ASP A 64 0.95 16.91 -11.59
CA ASP A 64 -0.45 17.11 -11.20
C ASP A 64 -1.06 15.87 -10.54
N LEU A 65 -0.64 14.69 -10.96
CA LEU A 65 -1.06 13.42 -10.38
C LEU A 65 -0.24 13.10 -9.14
N LEU A 66 1.07 13.35 -9.15
CA LEU A 66 1.93 13.20 -7.97
C LEU A 66 1.49 14.08 -6.80
N ALA A 67 0.94 15.27 -7.06
CA ALA A 67 0.39 16.14 -6.02
C ALA A 67 -0.92 15.61 -5.39
N LYS A 68 -1.60 14.67 -6.07
CA LYS A 68 -2.86 14.06 -5.63
C LYS A 68 -2.69 12.71 -4.95
N TYR A 69 -1.50 12.12 -5.02
CA TYR A 69 -1.23 10.78 -4.49
C TYR A 69 -0.14 10.84 -3.44
N ASN A 70 -0.23 10.01 -2.40
CA ASN A 70 0.94 9.75 -1.57
C ASN A 70 1.88 8.82 -2.33
N VAL A 71 2.96 9.39 -2.87
CA VAL A 71 4.00 8.66 -3.62
C VAL A 71 4.49 7.44 -2.83
N ASP A 72 4.67 7.57 -1.52
CA ASP A 72 5.14 6.47 -0.67
C ASP A 72 4.15 5.30 -0.61
N GLU A 73 2.85 5.58 -0.48
CA GLU A 73 1.78 4.57 -0.49
C GLU A 73 1.66 3.92 -1.88
N VAL A 74 1.79 4.69 -2.96
CA VAL A 74 1.76 4.15 -4.33
C VAL A 74 2.95 3.23 -4.59
N VAL A 75 4.17 3.63 -4.17
CA VAL A 75 5.36 2.78 -4.28
C VAL A 75 5.22 1.54 -3.42
N ARG A 76 4.75 1.67 -2.17
CA ARG A 76 4.52 0.54 -1.26
C ARG A 76 3.53 -0.46 -1.85
N GLY A 77 2.37 0.01 -2.31
CA GLY A 77 1.35 -0.83 -2.94
C GLY A 77 1.85 -1.49 -4.24
N CYS A 78 2.62 -0.76 -5.06
CA CYS A 78 3.26 -1.31 -6.26
C CYS A 78 4.24 -2.43 -5.90
N VAL A 79 5.05 -2.25 -4.85
CA VAL A 79 6.01 -3.26 -4.39
C VAL A 79 5.29 -4.49 -3.86
N SER A 80 4.32 -4.35 -2.94
CA SER A 80 3.58 -5.50 -2.41
C SER A 80 2.93 -6.33 -3.52
N ARG A 81 2.32 -5.65 -4.51
CA ARG A 81 1.70 -6.30 -5.68
C ARG A 81 2.70 -7.10 -6.52
N ASN A 82 3.90 -6.56 -6.75
CA ASN A 82 4.90 -7.19 -7.62
C ASN A 82 5.81 -8.18 -6.89
N SER A 83 5.92 -8.06 -5.56
CA SER A 83 6.63 -9.02 -4.71
C SER A 83 5.81 -10.28 -4.40
N GLY A 84 4.51 -10.29 -4.72
CA GLY A 84 3.63 -11.43 -4.46
C GLY A 84 3.18 -11.54 -3.00
N GLU A 85 3.32 -10.48 -2.21
CA GLU A 85 2.71 -10.35 -0.89
C GLU A 85 1.27 -9.86 -1.08
N GLY A 86 0.36 -10.79 -1.37
CA GLY A 86 -1.07 -10.55 -1.55
C GLY A 86 -1.90 -11.75 -1.10
#